data_AF-A0A8T6TUY4-F1
#
_entry.id   AF-A0A8T6TUY4-F1
#
_cell.length_a   1.000
_cell.length_b   1.000
_cell.length_c   1.000
_cell.angle_alpha   90.00
_cell.angle_beta   90.00
_cell.angle_gamma   90.00
#
_symmetry.space_group_name_H-M   'P 1'
#
loop_
_entity.id
_entity.type
_entity.pdbx_description
1 polymer ?
#
loop_
_entity_poly.entity_id
_entity_poly.type
_entity_poly.pdbx_seq_one_letter_code
_entity_poly.pdbx_strand_id
1 'polypeptide(L)' 'MGSLFWNINIFNFVKKLMDNDMIDVSIIEDDNELREGLRVLIDGTSDFSCVGAYADCEKAIKNLEKDLPDVILMDIELPG' A
#
# COMPACT_ATOMS: atom_id res chain seq x y z
N MET A 1 23.47 0.71 8.25
CA MET A 1 22.65 1.94 8.26
C MET A 1 21.17 1.69 7.90
N GLY A 2 20.78 0.53 7.35
CA GLY A 2 19.39 0.23 6.97
C GLY A 2 18.46 -0.28 8.08
N SER A 3 18.98 -0.75 9.22
CA SER A 3 18.15 -1.32 10.29
C SER A 3 17.35 -0.29 11.09
N LEU A 4 17.85 0.96 11.22
CA LEU A 4 17.09 2.02 11.91
C LEU A 4 15.88 2.49 11.10
N PHE A 5 16.00 2.60 9.77
CA PHE A 5 14.91 3.06 8.91
C PHE A 5 13.72 2.08 8.93
N TRP A 6 13.99 0.78 8.83
CA TRP A 6 12.95 -0.25 8.95
C TRP A 6 12.25 -0.23 10.32
N ASN A 7 13.01 -0.07 11.41
CA ASN A 7 12.44 0.01 12.75
C ASN A 7 11.52 1.23 12.89
N ILE A 8 11.91 2.38 12.33
CA ILE A 8 11.10 3.61 12.39
C ILE A 8 9.76 3.42 11.65
N ASN A 9 9.77 2.83 10.45
CA ASN A 9 8.52 2.60 9.69
C ASN A 9 7.58 1.61 10.39
N ILE A 10 8.12 0.51 10.97
CA ILE A 10 7.29 -0.43 11.75
C ILE A 10 6.70 0.25 12.99
N PHE A 11 7.49 1.06 13.70
CA PHE A 11 7.01 1.78 14.89
C PHE A 11 5.95 2.82 14.53
N ASN A 12 6.13 3.54 13.42
CA ASN A 12 5.14 4.50 12.93
C ASN A 12 3.84 3.81 12.54
N PHE A 13 3.91 2.66 11.85
CA PHE A 13 2.73 1.87 11.51
C PHE A 13 1.99 1.37 12.76
N VAL A 14 2.71 0.79 13.73
CA VAL A 14 2.10 0.33 14.99
C VAL A 14 1.47 1.48 15.77
N LYS A 15 2.12 2.66 15.75
CA LYS A 15 1.55 3.87 16.34
C LYS A 15 0.26 4.29 15.62
N LYS A 16 0.25 4.28 14.29
CA LYS A 16 -0.93 4.60 13.46
C LYS A 16 -2.11 3.69 13.80
N LEU A 17 -1.85 2.39 13.97
CA LEU A 17 -2.84 1.41 14.44
C LEU A 17 -3.36 1.71 15.85
N MET A 18 -2.50 2.16 16.77
CA MET A 18 -2.90 2.51 18.14
C MET A 18 -3.74 3.79 18.21
N ASP A 19 -3.45 4.76 17.33
CA ASP A 19 -4.11 6.06 17.29
C ASP A 19 -5.41 6.04 16.45
N ASN A 20 -5.76 4.89 15.83
CA ASN A 20 -6.86 4.73 14.85
C ASN A 20 -6.79 5.72 13.69
N ASP A 21 -5.57 5.99 13.22
CA ASP A 21 -5.35 6.79 12.03
C ASP A 21 -5.67 5.98 10.76
N MET A 22 -6.00 6.67 9.67
CA MET A 22 -6.26 6.08 8.35
C MET A 22 -5.10 5.20 7.90
N ILE A 23 -5.34 3.96 7.46
CA ILE A 23 -4.32 3.08 6.90
C ILE A 23 -4.23 3.27 5.39
N ASP A 24 -3.07 3.73 4.94
CA ASP A 24 -2.79 4.02 3.53
C ASP A 24 -2.30 2.75 2.83
N VAL A 25 -3.03 2.33 1.79
CA VAL A 25 -2.80 1.08 1.06
C VAL A 25 -2.37 1.37 -0.37
N SER A 26 -1.34 0.68 -0.84
CA SER A 26 -1.03 0.60 -2.29
C SER A 26 -1.36 -0.78 -2.84
N ILE A 27 -1.95 -0.83 -4.03
CA ILE A 27 -2.35 -2.07 -4.72
C ILE A 27 -1.38 -2.33 -5.88
N ILE A 28 -0.94 -3.58 -6.04
CA ILE A 28 -0.21 -4.05 -7.22
C ILE A 28 -0.92 -5.31 -7.72
N GLU A 29 -1.52 -5.20 -8.90
CA GLU A 29 -2.43 -6.20 -9.49
C GLU A 29 -2.46 -5.94 -11.00
N ASP A 30 -2.22 -6.93 -11.87
CA ASP A 30 -2.11 -6.70 -13.31
C ASP A 30 -3.48 -6.65 -13.99
N ASP A 31 -4.47 -7.38 -13.48
CA ASP A 31 -5.86 -7.31 -13.95
C ASP A 31 -6.51 -5.97 -13.60
N ASN A 32 -6.94 -5.25 -14.63
CA ASN A 32 -7.49 -3.90 -14.44
C ASN A 32 -8.84 -3.89 -13.72
N GLU A 33 -9.71 -4.87 -13.97
CA GLU A 33 -11.04 -4.90 -13.35
C GLU A 33 -10.91 -5.23 -11.85
N LEU A 34 -10.05 -6.20 -11.52
CA LEU A 34 -9.76 -6.56 -10.13
C LEU A 34 -9.08 -5.42 -9.39
N ARG A 35 -8.07 -4.78 -9.98
CA ARG A 35 -7.37 -3.63 -9.38
C ARG A 35 -8.32 -2.48 -9.04
N GLU A 36 -9.21 -2.10 -9.95
CA GLU A 36 -10.19 -1.05 -9.69
C GLU A 36 -11.26 -1.49 -8.67
N GLY A 37 -11.67 -2.77 -8.71
CA GLY A 37 -12.56 -3.34 -7.69
C GLY A 37 -11.95 -3.27 -6.29
N LEU A 38 -10.68 -3.66 -6.13
CA LEU A 38 -9.94 -3.59 -4.87
C LEU A 38 -9.81 -2.15 -4.38
N ARG A 39 -9.53 -1.20 -5.29
CA ARG A 39 -9.49 0.22 -4.96
C ARG A 39 -10.81 0.71 -4.39
N VAL A 40 -11.93 0.42 -5.05
CA VAL A 40 -13.27 0.80 -4.57
C VAL A 40 -13.58 0.19 -3.21
N LEU A 41 -13.19 -1.06 -2.97
CA LEU A 41 -13.39 -1.72 -1.67
C LEU A 41 -12.57 -1.05 -0.56
N ILE A 42 -11.30 -0.72 -0.82
CA ILE A 42 -10.42 -0.05 0.13
C ILE A 42 -10.95 1.36 0.43
N ASP A 43 -11.20 2.19 -0.60
CA ASP A 43 -11.69 3.56 -0.41
C ASP A 43 -13.12 3.61 0.19
N GLY A 44 -13.88 2.52 0.07
CA GLY A 44 -15.20 2.36 0.68
C GLY A 44 -15.19 1.83 2.12
N THR A 45 -14.04 1.41 2.64
CA THR A 45 -13.91 0.88 4.01
C THR A 45 -13.41 1.99 4.93
N SER A 46 -14.07 2.19 6.07
CA SER A 46 -13.60 3.17 7.07
C SER A 46 -12.19 2.84 7.52
N ASP A 47 -11.40 3.88 7.77
CA ASP A 47 -10.03 3.77 8.28
C ASP A 47 -9.02 3.17 7.26
N PHE A 48 -9.39 3.07 5.98
CA PHE A 48 -8.48 2.75 4.89
C PHE A 48 -8.55 3.79 3.75
N SER A 49 -7.43 3.97 3.04
CA SER A 49 -7.36 4.77 1.83
C SER A 49 -6.43 4.16 0.80
N CYS A 50 -6.84 4.12 -0.47
CA CYS A 50 -5.98 3.67 -1.56
C CYS A 50 -5.11 4.83 -2.08
N VAL A 51 -3.84 4.85 -1.71
CA VAL A 51 -2.88 5.90 -2.09
C VAL A 51 -2.17 5.62 -3.42
N GLY A 52 -2.25 4.40 -3.93
CA GLY A 52 -1.66 4.02 -5.22
C GLY A 52 -2.22 2.69 -5.75
N ALA A 53 -2.36 2.57 -7.07
CA ALA A 53 -2.81 1.34 -7.73
C ALA A 53 -2.01 1.13 -9.02
N TYR A 54 -1.33 -0.02 -9.11
CA TYR A 54 -0.31 -0.28 -10.13
C TYR A 54 -0.55 -1.62 -10.82
N ALA A 55 -0.22 -1.68 -12.11
CA ALA A 55 -0.28 -2.91 -12.90
C ALA A 55 0.98 -3.77 -12.79
N ASP A 56 2.05 -3.21 -12.23
CA ASP A 56 3.37 -3.85 -12.18
C ASP A 56 4.22 -3.27 -11.05
N CYS A 57 5.17 -4.07 -10.57
CA CYS A 57 6.07 -3.72 -9.47
C CYS A 57 6.98 -2.55 -9.83
N GLU A 58 7.44 -2.44 -11.07
CA GLU A 58 8.36 -1.39 -11.52
C GLU A 58 7.74 0.00 -11.42
N LYS A 59 6.47 0.16 -11.79
CA LYS A 59 5.73 1.41 -11.58
C LYS A 59 5.46 1.67 -10.12
N ALA A 60 5.11 0.63 -9.35
CA ALA A 60 4.88 0.77 -7.91
C ALA A 60 6.15 1.30 -7.22
N ILE A 61 7.31 0.64 -7.41
CA ILE A 61 8.59 1.02 -6.79
C ILE A 61 8.98 2.47 -7.09
N LYS A 62 8.71 2.97 -8.30
CA LYS A 62 8.99 4.36 -8.68
C LYS A 62 8.14 5.39 -7.93
N ASN A 63 6.99 5.00 -7.40
CA ASN A 63 6.04 5.89 -6.74
C ASN A 63 5.90 5.63 -5.23
N LEU A 64 6.34 4.49 -4.70
CA LEU A 64 6.22 4.15 -3.27
C LEU A 64 6.82 5.20 -2.33
N GLU A 65 7.93 5.84 -2.71
CA GLU A 65 8.53 6.93 -1.90
C GLU A 65 7.64 8.16 -1.79
N LYS A 66 6.77 8.39 -2.79
CA LYS A 66 5.83 9.50 -2.84
C LYS A 66 4.49 9.13 -2.20
N ASP A 67 4.00 7.94 -2.48
CA ASP A 67 2.70 7.47 -2.01
C ASP A 67 2.72 7.13 -0.52
N LEU A 68 3.89 6.75 0.01
CA LEU A 68 4.13 6.42 1.42
C LEU A 68 3.05 5.51 2.03
N PRO A 69 2.70 4.37 1.38
CA PRO A 69 1.72 3.47 1.94
C PRO A 69 2.21 2.84 3.24
N ASP A 70 1.29 2.59 4.16
CA ASP A 70 1.53 1.79 5.35
C ASP A 70 1.64 0.30 5.01
N VAL A 71 0.83 -0.14 4.03
CA VAL A 71 0.75 -1.53 3.59
C VAL A 71 0.62 -1.62 2.07
N ILE A 72 1.19 -2.69 1.51
CA ILE A 72 1.05 -3.01 0.09
C ILE A 72 0.22 -4.28 -0.03
N LEU A 73 -0.88 -4.19 -0.77
CA LEU A 73 -1.64 -5.34 -1.25
C LEU A 73 -1.10 -5.72 -2.63
N MET A 74 -0.39 -6.83 -2.71
CA MET A 74 0.28 -7.27 -3.94
C MET A 74 -0.25 -8.64 -4.35
N ASP A 75 -0.63 -8.78 -5.61
CA ASP A 75 -0.90 -10.08 -6.20
C ASP A 75 0.41 -10.91 -6.31
N ILE A 76 0.30 -12.18 -5.94
CA ILE A 76 1.41 -13.13 -5.90
C ILE A 76 1.70 -13.73 -7.28
N GLU A 77 0.74 -13.71 -8.19
CA GLU A 77 0.87 -14.27 -9.54
C GLU A 77 1.36 -13.26 -10.58
N LEU A 78 1.66 -12.02 -10.14
CA LEU A 78 2.19 -10.97 -10.99
C LEU A 78 3.39 -11.45 -11.82
N PRO A 79 3.35 -11.29 -13.15
CA PRO A 79 4.46 -11.67 -14.01
C PRO A 79 5.66 -10.74 -13.78
N GLY A 80 6.83 -11.34 -13.55
CA GLY A 80 8.12 -10.66 -13.33
C GLY A 80 9.30 -11.63 -13.30
#